data_AF-A0A370PC08-F1
#
_entry.id   AF-A0A370PC08-F1
#
_cell.length_a   1.000
_cell.length_b   1.000
_cell.length_c   1.000
_cell.angle_alpha   90.00
_cell.angle_beta   90.00
_cell.angle_gamma   90.00
#
_symmetry.space_group_name_H-M   'P 1'
#
loop_
_entity.id
_entity.type
_entity.pdbx_description
1 polymer ?
#
loop_
_entity_poly.entity_id
_entity_poly.type
_entity_poly.pdbx_seq_one_letter_code
_entity_poly.pdbx_strand_id
1 'polypeptide(L)'
;MPSKIPEHLYHVLLTITRLNKNPNNLVEILRIPGTYTSLLAAKAAAHSCLYDAGYERDFFPTYETSAHIFEQENLPDRTGLAIYAVAPDGTTFRVRIDTTTNKLQLTTDLDDGRISIPLFYVVQANVEYDAIEGESTVREVIVQGTFTDYMQARKYAKEVLLSEKDGILKGSYAAYVEAGEGERDCGFGENVVVHAASDYGVNYLVSVIRNQELGSVSLAEAAMRIG
;
A
#
# COMPACT_ATOMS: atom_id res chain seq x y z
N MET A 1 -21.28 27.29 -3.22
CA MET A 1 -20.61 27.61 -1.94
C MET A 1 -19.16 27.19 -2.07
N PRO A 2 -18.16 27.92 -1.53
CA PRO A 2 -16.78 27.45 -1.57
C PRO A 2 -16.72 26.09 -0.85
N SER A 3 -16.11 25.07 -1.48
CA SER A 3 -15.96 23.77 -0.84
C SER A 3 -15.12 23.96 0.42
N LYS A 4 -15.66 23.52 1.57
CA LYS A 4 -14.93 23.55 2.83
C LYS A 4 -13.74 22.60 2.66
N ILE A 5 -12.52 23.09 2.90
CA ILE A 5 -11.32 22.26 2.87
C ILE A 5 -11.49 21.15 3.92
N PRO A 6 -11.45 19.86 3.55
CA PRO A 6 -11.61 18.77 4.49
C PRO A 6 -10.38 18.71 5.40
N GLU A 7 -10.60 18.41 6.68
CA GLU A 7 -9.52 18.26 7.67
C GLU A 7 -8.68 16.99 7.43
N HIS A 8 -9.34 15.95 6.91
CA HIS A 8 -8.73 14.65 6.67
C HIS A 8 -8.89 14.21 5.21
N LEU A 9 -7.96 13.38 4.76
CA LEU A 9 -8.04 12.65 3.51
C LEU A 9 -8.11 11.15 3.82
N TYR A 10 -8.79 10.42 2.94
CA TYR A 10 -9.05 8.99 3.08
C TYR A 10 -8.49 8.27 1.85
N HIS A 11 -7.50 7.42 2.05
CA HIS A 11 -6.76 6.74 0.99
C HIS A 11 -7.26 5.31 0.88
N VAL A 12 -7.70 4.91 -0.30
CA VAL A 12 -8.00 3.50 -0.57
C VAL A 12 -6.70 2.82 -0.96
N LEU A 13 -6.34 1.76 -0.26
CA LEU A 13 -5.18 0.90 -0.53
C LEU A 13 -5.68 -0.47 -0.97
N LEU A 14 -5.09 -0.99 -2.05
CA LEU A 14 -5.28 -2.37 -2.50
C LEU A 14 -3.94 -3.09 -2.40
N THR A 15 -3.88 -4.08 -1.51
CA THR A 15 -2.74 -4.98 -1.36
C THR A 15 -3.11 -6.34 -1.94
N ILE A 16 -2.26 -6.86 -2.82
CA ILE A 16 -2.39 -8.20 -3.40
C ILE A 16 -1.15 -9.01 -3.00
N THR A 17 -1.36 -10.08 -2.25
CA THR A 17 -0.26 -10.95 -1.79
C THR A 17 -0.39 -12.31 -2.46
N ARG A 18 0.62 -12.66 -3.27
CA ARG A 18 0.75 -13.99 -3.88
C ARG A 18 1.81 -14.80 -3.14
N LEU A 19 1.40 -15.93 -2.57
CA LEU A 19 2.31 -16.97 -2.12
C LEU A 19 2.75 -17.76 -3.36
N ASN A 20 3.99 -17.54 -3.81
CA ASN A 20 4.53 -18.33 -4.91
C ASN A 20 4.95 -19.72 -4.38
N LYS A 21 5.08 -20.72 -5.26
CA LYS A 21 5.50 -22.10 -4.88
C LYS A 21 6.89 -22.17 -4.24
N ASN A 22 7.66 -21.08 -4.27
CA ASN A 22 8.83 -20.89 -3.44
C ASN A 22 8.42 -19.98 -2.26
N PRO A 23 8.36 -20.50 -1.01
CA PRO A 23 7.94 -19.73 0.17
C PRO A 23 8.79 -18.48 0.45
N ASN A 24 9.96 -18.38 -0.18
CA ASN A 24 10.83 -17.20 -0.10
C ASN A 24 10.42 -16.04 -1.03
N ASN A 25 9.54 -16.26 -2.01
CA ASN A 25 9.13 -15.26 -3.00
C ASN A 25 7.69 -14.80 -2.75
N LEU A 26 7.46 -14.09 -1.65
CA LEU A 26 6.22 -13.36 -1.44
C LEU A 26 6.23 -12.14 -2.38
N VAL A 27 5.29 -12.11 -3.33
CA VAL A 27 5.09 -10.95 -4.20
C VAL A 27 3.91 -10.17 -3.66
N GLU A 28 4.19 -9.04 -3.04
CA GLU A 28 3.19 -8.09 -2.59
C GLU A 28 3.10 -6.94 -3.58
N ILE A 29 1.91 -6.71 -4.10
CA ILE A 29 1.61 -5.58 -4.97
C ILE A 29 0.74 -4.61 -4.18
N LEU A 30 1.25 -3.41 -3.96
CA LEU A 30 0.47 -2.30 -3.41
C LEU A 30 0.02 -1.35 -4.53
N ARG A 31 -1.26 -0.98 -4.49
CA ARG A 31 -1.87 0.05 -5.31
C ARG A 31 -2.64 1.02 -4.43
N ILE A 32 -2.71 2.27 -4.85
CA ILE A 32 -3.54 3.30 -4.22
C ILE A 32 -4.54 3.80 -5.27
N PRO A 33 -5.73 3.15 -5.39
CA PRO A 33 -6.73 3.49 -6.40
C PRO A 33 -7.21 4.94 -6.37
N GLY A 34 -7.23 5.54 -5.18
CA GLY A 34 -7.74 6.91 -5.03
C GLY A 34 -7.60 7.45 -3.62
N THR A 35 -7.77 8.76 -3.51
CA THR A 35 -7.85 9.48 -2.24
C THR A 35 -9.07 10.37 -2.24
N TYR A 36 -9.80 10.39 -1.14
CA TYR A 36 -11.11 10.98 -1.05
C TYR A 36 -11.17 12.02 0.08
N THR A 37 -12.03 13.01 -0.12
CA THR A 37 -12.29 14.11 0.82
C THR A 37 -13.29 13.76 1.90
N SER A 38 -13.97 12.61 1.80
CA SER A 38 -14.90 12.11 2.79
C SER A 38 -14.76 10.60 3.01
N LEU A 39 -14.98 10.16 4.25
CA LEU A 39 -14.96 8.74 4.60
C LEU A 39 -16.05 7.96 3.86
N LEU A 40 -17.20 8.59 3.61
CA LEU A 40 -18.32 7.96 2.89
C LEU A 40 -17.91 7.62 1.46
N ALA A 41 -17.30 8.56 0.74
CA ALA A 41 -16.79 8.34 -0.61
C ALA A 41 -15.71 7.25 -0.63
N ALA A 42 -14.77 7.29 0.32
CA ALA A 42 -13.73 6.26 0.42
C ALA A 42 -14.31 4.86 0.68
N LYS A 43 -15.35 4.74 1.51
CA LYS A 43 -16.04 3.46 1.74
C LYS A 43 -16.72 2.95 0.48
N ALA A 44 -17.42 3.81 -0.25
CA ALA A 44 -18.05 3.42 -1.52
C ALA A 44 -17.00 2.89 -2.52
N ALA A 45 -15.90 3.63 -2.70
CA ALA A 45 -14.79 3.22 -3.56
C ALA A 45 -14.06 1.97 -3.07
N ALA A 46 -13.88 1.79 -1.75
CA ALA A 46 -13.28 0.59 -1.20
C ALA A 46 -14.14 -0.65 -1.49
N HIS A 47 -15.47 -0.54 -1.42
CA HIS A 47 -16.37 -1.65 -1.73
C HIS A 47 -16.48 -1.98 -3.22
N SER A 48 -16.24 -1.01 -4.11
CA SER A 48 -16.17 -1.24 -5.57
C SER A 48 -14.76 -1.63 -6.06
N CYS A 49 -13.72 -1.41 -5.25
CA CYS A 49 -12.31 -1.53 -5.63
C CYS A 49 -11.96 -2.83 -6.41
N LEU A 50 -12.36 -4.00 -5.92
CA LEU A 50 -12.04 -5.26 -6.62
C LEU A 50 -12.81 -5.41 -7.94
N TYR A 51 -14.05 -4.92 -8.00
CA TYR A 51 -14.83 -4.88 -9.24
C TYR A 51 -14.21 -3.92 -10.26
N ASP A 52 -13.78 -2.74 -9.81
CA ASP A 52 -13.11 -1.73 -10.65
C ASP A 52 -11.75 -2.24 -11.16
N ALA A 53 -11.08 -3.12 -10.39
CA ALA A 53 -9.90 -3.86 -10.82
C ALA A 53 -10.20 -5.04 -11.78
N GLY A 54 -11.47 -5.27 -12.13
CA GLY A 54 -11.90 -6.30 -13.08
C GLY A 54 -12.21 -7.67 -12.47
N TYR A 55 -12.33 -7.78 -11.15
CA TYR A 55 -12.70 -9.03 -10.48
C TYR A 55 -14.18 -9.08 -10.15
N GLU A 56 -14.85 -10.14 -10.60
CA GLU A 56 -16.20 -10.44 -10.13
C GLU A 56 -16.16 -11.02 -8.72
N ARG A 57 -17.20 -10.77 -7.92
CA ARG A 57 -17.28 -11.32 -6.55
C ARG A 57 -17.17 -12.86 -6.54
N ASP A 58 -17.82 -13.52 -7.49
CA ASP A 58 -17.90 -14.98 -7.57
C ASP A 58 -16.58 -15.64 -7.97
N PHE A 59 -15.58 -14.84 -8.39
CA PHE A 59 -14.21 -15.32 -8.57
C PHE A 59 -13.57 -15.76 -7.26
N PHE A 60 -14.01 -15.22 -6.12
CA PHE A 60 -13.38 -15.44 -4.82
C PHE A 60 -14.15 -16.47 -3.99
N PRO A 61 -13.56 -17.64 -3.68
CA PRO A 61 -14.12 -18.57 -2.68
C PRO A 61 -14.34 -17.92 -1.31
N THR A 62 -13.47 -16.98 -0.92
CA THR A 62 -13.61 -16.18 0.31
C THR A 62 -13.73 -14.72 -0.06
N TYR A 63 -14.81 -14.06 0.36
CA TYR A 63 -15.02 -12.62 0.18
C TYR A 63 -15.73 -12.04 1.40
N GLU A 64 -14.97 -11.40 2.28
CA GLU A 64 -15.43 -10.85 3.54
C GLU A 64 -15.37 -9.33 3.56
N THR A 65 -16.39 -8.71 4.16
CA THR A 65 -16.57 -7.25 4.27
C THR A 65 -16.98 -6.79 5.67
N SER A 66 -17.28 -7.73 6.56
CA SER A 66 -17.77 -7.50 7.91
C SER A 66 -16.61 -7.23 8.86
N ALA A 67 -16.62 -6.03 9.46
CA ALA A 67 -15.70 -5.66 10.53
C ALA A 67 -15.71 -6.68 11.68
N HIS A 68 -16.88 -7.25 12.00
CA HIS A 68 -16.99 -8.24 13.07
C HIS A 68 -16.23 -9.54 12.76
N ILE A 69 -16.25 -9.99 11.50
CA ILE A 69 -15.53 -11.20 11.09
C ILE A 69 -14.03 -10.92 11.07
N PHE A 70 -13.59 -9.72 10.66
CA PHE A 70 -12.19 -9.33 10.75
C PHE A 70 -11.66 -9.35 12.19
N GLU A 71 -12.50 -8.95 13.16
CA GLU A 71 -12.18 -9.00 14.59
C GLU A 71 -12.12 -10.43 15.12
N GLN A 72 -13.12 -11.27 14.78
CA GLN A 72 -13.18 -12.67 15.21
C GLN A 72 -12.01 -13.52 14.70
N GLU A 73 -11.67 -13.36 13.42
CA GLU A 73 -10.59 -14.10 12.75
C GLU A 73 -9.19 -13.54 13.10
N ASN A 74 -9.13 -12.48 13.91
CA ASN A 74 -7.90 -11.78 14.30
C ASN A 74 -6.96 -11.51 13.12
N LEU A 75 -7.51 -11.07 11.99
CA LEU A 75 -6.72 -10.83 10.79
C LEU A 75 -5.62 -9.80 11.11
N PRO A 76 -4.37 -10.02 10.63
CA PRO A 76 -3.30 -9.01 10.72
C PRO A 76 -3.77 -7.75 9.99
N ASP A 77 -3.27 -6.56 10.30
CA ASP A 77 -3.58 -5.34 9.52
C ASP A 77 -5.07 -5.04 9.29
N ARG A 78 -5.92 -5.33 10.29
CA ARG A 78 -7.39 -5.14 10.19
C ARG A 78 -7.87 -3.69 10.29
N THR A 79 -7.02 -2.77 10.76
CA THR A 79 -7.40 -1.36 10.91
C THR A 79 -7.74 -0.76 9.55
N GLY A 80 -8.97 -0.26 9.41
CA GLY A 80 -9.46 0.31 8.15
C GLY A 80 -9.75 -0.73 7.06
N LEU A 81 -9.68 -2.03 7.34
CA LEU A 81 -10.00 -3.09 6.38
C LEU A 81 -11.47 -3.03 5.99
N ALA A 82 -11.71 -2.97 4.68
CA ALA A 82 -13.04 -2.92 4.07
C ALA A 82 -13.37 -4.22 3.34
N ILE A 83 -12.37 -4.86 2.71
CA ILE A 83 -12.52 -6.14 2.03
C ILE A 83 -11.32 -7.04 2.33
N TYR A 84 -11.60 -8.30 2.63
CA TYR A 84 -10.65 -9.41 2.58
C TYR A 84 -11.17 -10.46 1.61
N ALA A 85 -10.43 -10.73 0.53
CA ALA A 85 -10.81 -11.75 -0.44
C ALA A 85 -9.65 -12.70 -0.74
N VAL A 86 -9.96 -13.96 -1.03
CA VAL A 86 -8.97 -15.00 -1.37
C VAL A 86 -9.39 -15.66 -2.68
N ALA A 87 -8.50 -15.68 -3.65
CA ALA A 87 -8.70 -16.32 -4.94
C ALA A 87 -8.43 -17.85 -4.86
N PRO A 88 -8.87 -18.64 -5.85
CA PRO A 88 -8.69 -20.10 -5.84
C PRO A 88 -7.23 -20.57 -5.78
N ASP A 89 -6.29 -19.74 -6.25
CA ASP A 89 -4.85 -20.02 -6.22
C ASP A 89 -4.18 -19.62 -4.88
N GLY A 90 -4.96 -19.14 -3.91
CA GLY A 90 -4.46 -18.67 -2.61
C GLY A 90 -4.00 -17.22 -2.61
N THR A 91 -4.08 -16.49 -3.73
CA THR A 91 -3.80 -15.06 -3.75
C THR A 91 -4.78 -14.31 -2.85
N THR A 92 -4.25 -13.50 -1.94
CA THR A 92 -5.07 -12.69 -1.03
C THR A 92 -5.14 -11.26 -1.51
N PHE A 93 -6.33 -10.66 -1.37
CA PHE A 93 -6.64 -9.29 -1.75
C PHE A 93 -7.18 -8.57 -0.53
N ARG A 94 -6.58 -7.42 -0.21
CA ARG A 94 -6.96 -6.62 0.96
C ARG A 94 -7.21 -5.20 0.51
N VAL A 95 -8.44 -4.72 0.74
CA VAL A 95 -8.79 -3.32 0.49
C VAL A 95 -8.93 -2.61 1.83
N ARG A 96 -8.13 -1.57 2.03
CA ARG A 96 -8.07 -0.78 3.27
C ARG A 96 -8.32 0.69 3.01
N ILE A 97 -8.81 1.38 4.04
CA ILE A 97 -8.94 2.84 4.07
C ILE A 97 -8.01 3.38 5.16
N ASP A 98 -6.97 4.09 4.75
CA ASP A 98 -6.10 4.82 5.65
C ASP A 98 -6.53 6.29 5.72
N THR A 99 -6.37 6.91 6.89
CA THR A 99 -6.76 8.32 7.12
C THR A 99 -5.54 9.15 7.47
N THR A 100 -5.36 10.29 6.80
CA THR A 100 -4.31 11.26 7.12
C THR A 100 -4.89 12.66 7.29
N THR A 101 -4.16 13.54 7.98
CA THR A 101 -4.49 14.98 8.02
C THR A 101 -4.22 15.61 6.66
N ASN A 102 -5.13 16.46 6.19
CA ASN A 102 -5.01 17.19 4.93
C ASN A 102 -4.05 18.40 5.04
N LYS A 103 -2.76 18.13 5.28
CA LYS A 103 -1.73 19.17 5.43
C LYS A 103 -1.54 20.01 4.16
N LEU A 104 -1.85 19.43 3.01
CA LEU A 104 -1.73 20.04 1.69
C LEU A 104 -2.96 20.88 1.29
N GLN A 105 -3.98 20.97 2.15
CA GLN A 105 -5.23 21.69 1.88
C GLN A 105 -5.91 21.28 0.57
N LEU A 106 -5.78 20.00 0.21
CA LEU A 106 -6.34 19.46 -1.02
C LEU A 106 -7.86 19.50 -0.98
N THR A 107 -8.44 19.82 -2.13
CA THR A 107 -9.88 19.80 -2.35
C THR A 107 -10.15 19.12 -3.70
N THR A 108 -11.42 18.89 -3.97
CA THR A 108 -11.86 18.38 -5.27
C THR A 108 -13.19 19.00 -5.66
N ASP A 109 -13.41 19.07 -6.95
CA ASP A 109 -14.66 19.39 -7.63
C ASP A 109 -15.33 18.13 -8.22
N LEU A 110 -14.71 16.95 -8.09
CA LEU A 110 -15.30 15.69 -8.54
C LEU A 110 -16.48 15.28 -7.65
N ASP A 111 -17.58 14.86 -8.29
CA ASP A 111 -18.81 14.44 -7.63
C ASP A 111 -18.62 13.18 -6.74
N ASP A 112 -17.66 12.33 -7.08
CA ASP A 112 -17.28 11.16 -6.30
C ASP A 112 -16.43 11.49 -5.06
N GLY A 113 -16.06 12.76 -4.87
CA GLY A 113 -15.26 13.23 -3.75
C GLY A 113 -13.78 12.83 -3.80
N ARG A 114 -13.28 12.32 -4.94
CA ARG A 114 -11.90 11.92 -5.15
C ARG A 114 -10.99 13.11 -5.47
N ILE A 115 -9.76 13.13 -4.97
CA ILE A 115 -8.74 14.11 -5.37
C ILE A 115 -8.34 13.86 -6.82
N SER A 116 -8.53 14.87 -7.68
CA SER A 116 -8.34 14.77 -9.13
C SER A 116 -6.88 14.87 -9.58
N ILE A 117 -6.00 15.43 -8.74
CA ILE A 117 -4.58 15.55 -9.06
C ILE A 117 -3.81 14.28 -8.71
N PRO A 118 -2.72 13.96 -9.44
CA PRO A 118 -1.80 12.91 -9.06
C PRO A 118 -1.19 13.18 -7.67
N LEU A 119 -1.11 12.14 -6.86
CA LEU A 119 -0.48 12.13 -5.56
C LEU A 119 0.60 11.06 -5.50
N PHE A 120 1.67 11.36 -4.77
CA PHE A 120 2.79 10.47 -4.49
C PHE A 120 2.78 10.13 -3.01
N TYR A 121 2.91 8.85 -2.70
CA TYR A 121 2.82 8.31 -1.36
C TYR A 121 4.16 7.73 -0.99
N VAL A 122 4.62 8.06 0.21
CA VAL A 122 5.72 7.33 0.84
C VAL A 122 5.08 6.23 1.68
N VAL A 123 5.37 5.00 1.32
CA VAL A 123 4.84 3.82 1.98
C VAL A 123 5.99 3.00 2.55
N GLN A 124 5.84 2.55 3.78
CA GLN A 124 6.75 1.61 4.42
C GLN A 124 6.09 0.24 4.50
N ALA A 125 6.79 -0.79 4.04
CA ALA A 125 6.43 -2.18 4.28
C ALA A 125 7.45 -2.84 5.20
N ASN A 126 6.97 -3.55 6.23
CA ASN A 126 7.78 -4.31 7.16
C ASN A 126 7.71 -5.80 6.80
N VAL A 127 8.84 -6.37 6.41
CA VAL A 127 8.95 -7.78 6.01
C VAL A 127 9.83 -8.51 7.01
N GLU A 128 9.25 -9.46 7.72
CA GLU A 128 10.00 -10.33 8.63
C GLU A 128 10.30 -11.65 7.94
N TYR A 129 11.57 -12.04 7.99
CA TYR A 129 11.99 -13.36 7.53
C TYR A 129 11.95 -14.35 8.70
N ASP A 130 11.13 -15.39 8.58
CA ASP A 130 11.14 -16.50 9.53
C ASP A 130 12.22 -17.51 9.09
N ALA A 131 13.32 -17.56 9.84
CA ALA A 131 14.44 -18.46 9.56
C ALA A 131 14.15 -19.93 9.89
N ILE A 132 13.10 -20.23 10.67
CA ILE A 132 12.71 -21.58 11.06
C ILE A 132 11.82 -22.19 9.97
N GLU A 133 10.86 -21.43 9.46
CA GLU A 133 9.93 -21.89 8.42
C GLU A 133 10.43 -21.59 7.00
N GLY A 134 11.42 -20.70 6.84
CA GLY A 134 11.95 -20.30 5.54
C GLY A 134 10.95 -19.47 4.74
N GLU A 135 10.09 -18.71 5.42
CA GLU A 135 9.04 -17.91 4.82
C GLU A 135 9.24 -16.42 5.15
N SER A 136 9.08 -15.55 4.15
CA SER A 136 9.00 -14.11 4.38
C SER A 136 7.54 -13.72 4.59
N THR A 137 7.23 -13.09 5.72
CA THR A 137 5.89 -12.55 5.98
C THR A 137 5.94 -11.03 5.96
N VAL A 138 5.18 -10.42 5.04
CA VAL A 138 4.88 -8.99 5.14
C VAL A 138 3.91 -8.82 6.28
N ARG A 139 4.34 -8.07 7.30
CA ARG A 139 3.54 -7.86 8.50
C ARG A 139 2.66 -6.63 8.43
N GLU A 140 3.17 -5.55 7.84
CA GLU A 140 2.50 -4.27 7.89
C GLU A 140 2.89 -3.38 6.71
N VAL A 141 1.89 -2.73 6.11
CA VAL A 141 2.04 -1.66 5.12
C VAL A 141 1.47 -0.37 5.70
N ILE A 142 2.28 0.69 5.75
CA ILE A 142 1.95 1.97 6.40
C ILE A 142 2.18 3.12 5.41
N VAL A 143 1.17 3.97 5.21
CA VAL A 143 1.35 5.25 4.53
C VAL A 143 2.02 6.25 5.47
N GLN A 144 3.26 6.60 5.18
CA GLN A 144 4.05 7.55 5.96
C GLN A 144 3.83 9.01 5.55
N GLY A 145 3.51 9.25 4.26
CA GLY A 145 3.29 10.60 3.77
C GLY A 145 2.61 10.65 2.41
N THR A 146 1.96 11.78 2.11
CA THR A 146 1.31 12.09 0.84
C THR A 146 1.81 13.42 0.31
N PHE A 147 2.13 13.48 -0.98
CA PHE A 147 2.78 14.61 -1.65
C PHE A 147 2.18 14.83 -3.04
N THR A 148 2.28 16.04 -3.57
CA THR A 148 1.92 16.36 -4.96
C THR A 148 3.11 16.31 -5.91
N ASP A 149 4.32 16.19 -5.38
CA ASP A 149 5.58 16.15 -6.13
C ASP A 149 6.41 14.92 -5.75
N TYR A 150 6.95 14.24 -6.77
CA TYR A 150 7.75 13.03 -6.58
C TYR A 150 9.07 13.33 -5.86
N MET A 151 9.72 14.45 -6.16
CA MET A 151 11.03 14.77 -5.56
C MET A 151 10.89 15.05 -4.06
N GLN A 152 9.81 15.71 -3.65
CA GLN A 152 9.46 15.89 -2.24
C GLN A 152 9.17 14.55 -1.55
N ALA A 153 8.37 13.69 -2.17
CA ALA A 153 8.10 12.35 -1.64
C ALA A 153 9.40 11.52 -1.50
N ARG A 154 10.26 11.56 -2.52
CA ARG A 154 11.54 10.86 -2.52
C ARG A 154 12.49 11.38 -1.45
N LYS A 155 12.54 12.70 -1.23
CA LYS A 155 13.33 13.27 -0.15
C LYS A 155 12.82 12.78 1.20
N TYR A 156 11.52 12.83 1.43
CA TYR A 156 10.90 12.33 2.67
C TYR A 156 11.15 10.84 2.88
N ALA A 157 11.06 10.02 1.82
CA ALA A 157 11.33 8.58 1.87
C ALA A 157 12.75 8.25 2.37
N LYS A 158 13.75 9.08 2.05
CA LYS A 158 15.14 8.90 2.53
C LYS A 158 15.32 9.19 4.01
N GLU A 159 14.41 9.97 4.60
CA GLU A 159 14.48 10.46 5.97
C GLU A 159 13.52 9.71 6.91
N VAL A 160 12.49 9.04 6.38
CA VAL A 160 11.36 8.51 7.16
C VAL A 160 11.74 7.47 8.22
N LEU A 161 12.82 6.71 7.98
CA LEU A 161 13.35 5.72 8.93
C LEU A 161 14.35 6.32 9.92
N LEU A 162 14.73 7.59 9.75
CA LEU A 162 15.80 8.23 10.51
C LEU A 162 15.20 9.21 11.52
N SER A 163 15.80 9.28 12.70
CA SER A 163 15.44 10.24 13.74
C SER A 163 16.69 10.67 14.48
N GLU A 164 17.20 11.88 14.17
CA GLU A 164 18.35 12.45 14.90
C GLU A 164 18.04 12.61 16.39
N LYS A 165 16.80 12.96 16.72
CA LYS A 165 16.33 13.14 18.10
C LYS A 165 16.43 11.84 18.89
N ASP A 166 16.08 10.72 18.26
CA ASP A 166 16.11 9.40 18.90
C ASP A 166 17.43 8.65 18.63
N GLY A 167 18.39 9.30 17.97
CA GLY A 167 19.70 8.73 17.63
C GLY A 167 19.66 7.63 16.56
N ILE A 168 18.54 7.52 15.82
CA ILE A 168 18.37 6.55 14.74
C ILE A 168 18.98 7.12 13.46
N LEU A 169 20.13 6.60 13.10
CA LEU A 169 20.88 6.97 11.90
C LEU A 169 20.99 5.77 10.98
N LYS A 170 21.51 5.95 9.76
CA LYS A 170 21.71 4.85 8.80
C LYS A 170 22.53 3.70 9.39
N GLY A 171 23.55 4.02 10.21
CA GLY A 171 24.38 3.04 10.90
C GLY A 171 23.70 2.31 12.06
N SER A 172 22.46 2.66 12.41
CA SER A 172 21.63 1.92 13.37
C SER A 172 21.00 0.66 12.76
N TYR A 173 21.17 0.45 11.45
CA TYR A 173 20.68 -0.70 10.70
C TYR A 173 21.85 -1.61 10.28
N ALA A 174 21.59 -2.92 10.21
CA ALA A 174 22.55 -3.90 9.71
C ALA A 174 22.90 -3.66 8.23
N ALA A 175 21.91 -3.19 7.46
CA ALA A 175 22.08 -2.71 6.09
C ALA A 175 21.15 -1.52 5.86
N TYR A 176 21.62 -0.56 5.06
CA TYR A 176 20.82 0.58 4.62
C TYR A 176 21.23 0.96 3.20
N VAL A 177 20.34 0.73 2.24
CA VAL A 177 20.56 0.95 0.81
C VAL A 177 19.56 1.97 0.32
N GLU A 178 20.04 2.98 -0.42
CA GLU A 178 19.19 3.99 -1.04
C GLU A 178 19.31 3.95 -2.56
N ALA A 179 18.24 4.37 -3.23
CA ALA A 179 18.29 4.62 -4.67
C ALA A 179 19.30 5.73 -4.99
N GLY A 180 20.11 5.51 -6.04
CA GLY A 180 21.09 6.46 -6.57
C GLY A 180 20.43 7.72 -7.12
N GLU A 181 21.23 8.74 -7.47
CA GLU A 181 20.68 9.96 -8.05
C GLU A 181 19.98 9.68 -9.39
N GLY A 182 18.73 10.13 -9.53
CA GLY A 182 17.92 9.86 -10.73
C GLY A 182 17.27 8.46 -10.77
N GLU A 183 17.68 7.54 -9.89
CA GLU A 183 17.08 6.21 -9.80
C GLU A 183 15.78 6.24 -8.99
N ARG A 184 14.83 5.41 -9.43
CA ARG A 184 13.50 5.26 -8.83
C ARG A 184 13.44 4.15 -7.78
N ASP A 185 14.40 3.24 -7.80
CA ASP A 185 14.51 2.16 -6.84
C ASP A 185 15.97 1.86 -6.48
N CYS A 186 16.16 1.10 -5.41
CA CYS A 186 17.47 0.70 -4.89
C CYS A 186 17.79 -0.78 -5.16
N GLY A 187 17.06 -1.43 -6.08
CA GLY A 187 17.25 -2.85 -6.41
C GLY A 187 16.54 -3.85 -5.50
N PHE A 188 15.80 -3.41 -4.48
CA PHE A 188 15.06 -4.27 -3.53
C PHE A 188 13.55 -4.34 -3.80
N GLY A 189 13.12 -3.84 -4.96
CA GLY A 189 11.72 -3.86 -5.39
C GLY A 189 11.39 -2.63 -6.24
N GLU A 190 10.33 -2.73 -7.03
CA GLU A 190 9.89 -1.62 -7.87
C GLU A 190 9.50 -0.42 -6.98
N ASN A 191 10.02 0.77 -7.29
CA ASN A 191 9.77 2.01 -6.56
C ASN A 191 10.30 2.06 -5.12
N VAL A 192 11.07 1.05 -4.66
CA VAL A 192 11.69 1.02 -3.32
C VAL A 192 12.86 1.99 -3.30
N VAL A 193 12.67 3.17 -2.71
CA VAL A 193 13.71 4.22 -2.61
C VAL A 193 14.71 3.93 -1.50
N VAL A 194 14.28 3.26 -0.42
CA VAL A 194 15.14 2.85 0.70
C VAL A 194 14.83 1.41 1.08
N HIS A 195 15.87 0.61 1.24
CA HIS A 195 15.83 -0.66 1.96
C HIS A 195 16.70 -0.56 3.20
N ALA A 196 16.16 -0.96 4.35
CA ALA A 196 16.93 -1.11 5.58
C ALA A 196 16.68 -2.47 6.21
N ALA A 197 17.69 -3.07 6.82
CA ALA A 197 17.57 -4.33 7.56
C ALA A 197 17.98 -4.15 9.01
N SER A 198 17.17 -4.64 9.95
CA SER A 198 17.56 -4.71 11.36
C SER A 198 18.44 -5.93 11.63
N ASP A 199 19.20 -5.88 12.72
CA ASP A 199 19.99 -7.02 13.20
C ASP A 199 19.13 -8.25 13.58
N TYR A 200 17.81 -8.05 13.72
CA TYR A 200 16.83 -9.06 14.10
C TYR A 200 16.11 -9.69 12.91
N GLY A 201 16.51 -9.39 11.67
CA GLY A 201 15.93 -9.98 10.47
C GLY A 201 14.66 -9.30 9.96
N VAL A 202 14.36 -8.08 10.43
CA VAL A 202 13.26 -7.25 9.91
C VAL A 202 13.79 -6.40 8.76
N ASN A 203 13.15 -6.48 7.60
CA ASN A 203 13.42 -5.64 6.44
C ASN A 203 12.36 -4.53 6.36
N TYR A 204 12.82 -3.30 6.20
CA TYR A 204 12.02 -2.11 5.98
C TYR A 204 12.17 -1.69 4.52
N LEU A 205 11.08 -1.72 3.76
CA LEU A 205 11.03 -1.28 2.37
C LEU A 205 10.24 0.03 2.30
N VAL A 206 10.92 1.13 1.97
CA VAL A 206 10.28 2.43 1.78
C VAL A 206 10.14 2.71 0.30
N SER A 207 8.90 2.81 -0.18
CA SER A 207 8.57 3.03 -1.58
C SER A 207 7.93 4.38 -1.82
N VAL A 208 8.16 4.95 -3.01
CA VAL A 208 7.42 6.13 -3.48
C VAL A 208 6.47 5.72 -4.59
N ILE A 209 5.18 5.66 -4.29
CA ILE A 209 4.16 5.14 -5.20
C ILE A 209 3.26 6.28 -5.65
N ARG A 210 2.93 6.35 -6.93
CA ARG A 210 1.92 7.28 -7.45
C ARG A 210 0.54 6.63 -7.36
N ASN A 211 -0.50 7.37 -6.96
CA ASN A 211 -1.86 6.85 -7.10
C ASN A 211 -2.17 6.54 -8.56
N GLN A 212 -2.93 5.49 -8.77
CA GLN A 212 -3.36 5.07 -10.09
C GLN A 212 -4.79 4.59 -9.99
N GLU A 213 -5.68 5.25 -10.73
CA GLU A 213 -7.05 4.80 -10.86
C GLU A 213 -7.08 3.40 -11.45
N LEU A 214 -7.95 2.56 -10.89
CA LEU A 214 -8.22 1.27 -11.47
C LEU A 214 -9.04 1.52 -12.74
N GLY A 215 -8.45 1.21 -13.89
CA GLY A 215 -9.22 1.08 -15.12
C GLY A 215 -9.82 -0.32 -15.15
N SER A 216 -11.07 -0.43 -15.61
CA SER A 216 -11.67 -1.71 -16.03
C SER A 216 -10.94 -2.24 -17.27
N VAL A 217 -9.67 -2.60 -17.11
CA VAL A 217 -8.91 -3.33 -18.10
C VAL A 217 -9.29 -4.78 -17.85
N SER A 218 -10.17 -5.30 -18.72
CA SER A 218 -10.26 -6.75 -18.98
C SER A 218 -8.86 -7.35 -18.84
N LEU A 219 -8.66 -8.18 -17.81
CA LEU A 219 -7.39 -8.77 -17.42
C LEU A 219 -6.70 -9.49 -18.59
N ALA A 220 -5.96 -8.74 -19.39
CA ALA A 220 -4.89 -9.27 -20.24
C ALA A 220 -3.68 -9.69 -19.39
N GLU A 221 -3.67 -9.40 -18.09
CA GLU A 221 -2.66 -9.89 -17.14
C GLU A 221 -2.84 -11.36 -16.75
N ALA A 222 -3.90 -12.03 -17.23
CA ALA A 222 -4.00 -13.50 -17.21
C ALA A 222 -3.33 -14.18 -18.42
N ALA A 223 -2.83 -13.43 -19.42
CA ALA A 223 -2.23 -13.98 -20.63
C ALA A 223 -0.69 -13.96 -20.67
N MET A 224 -0.02 -13.29 -19.72
CA MET A 224 1.44 -13.27 -19.67
C MET A 224 1.97 -14.21 -18.57
N ARG A 225 2.41 -15.39 -19.03
CA ARG A 225 3.20 -16.45 -18.34
C ARG A 225 2.51 -17.80 -18.14
N ILE A 226 1.70 -18.20 -19.12
CA ILE A 226 1.90 -19.53 -19.70
C ILE A 226 2.87 -19.33 -20.86
N GLY A 227 4.11 -19.75 -20.66
CA GLY A 227 5.20 -19.77 -21.62
C GLY A 227 6.29 -20.65 -21.08
#